data_AF-A0AAU9K6J1-F1
#
_entry.id   AF-A0AAU9K6J1-F1
#
_cell.length_a   1.000
_cell.length_b   1.000
_cell.length_c   1.000
_cell.angle_alpha   90.00
_cell.angle_beta   90.00
_cell.angle_gamma   90.00
#
_symmetry.space_group_name_H-M   'P 1'
#
loop_
_entity.id
_entity.type
_entity.pdbx_description
1 polymer ?
#
loop_
_entity_poly.entity_id
_entity_poly.type
_entity_poly.pdbx_seq_one_letter_code
_entity_poly.pdbx_strand_id
1 'polypeptide(L)'
;MLMIRADGEKMPALLIFQEKNGQIPNLVRERLNIPENVIIKSNKSGYISDQILNDYLRTILRRENQLLIYDQAGSHKTIMISNAISDLDATKIVIPGGCTKSICNHLTHW
;
A
#
# COMPACT_ATOMS: atom_id res chain seq x y z
N MET A 1 0.61 4.51 -2.08
CA MET A 1 -0.41 3.92 -1.20
C MET A 1 -0.30 4.57 0.17
N LEU A 2 -1.43 4.92 0.76
CA LEU A 2 -1.52 5.45 2.12
C LEU A 2 -2.28 4.43 2.96
N MET A 3 -1.82 4.20 4.18
CA MET A 3 -2.46 3.30 5.13
C MET A 3 -2.41 3.90 6.53
N ILE A 4 -3.49 3.71 7.27
CA ILE A 4 -3.63 4.12 8.66
C ILE A 4 -4.21 2.95 9.44
N ARG A 5 -3.71 2.71 10.65
CA ARG A 5 -4.27 1.73 11.58
C ARG A 5 -5.45 2.34 12.33
N ALA A 6 -6.26 1.49 12.95
CA ALA A 6 -7.45 1.92 13.69
C ALA A 6 -7.13 2.82 14.89
N ASP A 7 -5.92 2.73 15.44
CA ASP A 7 -5.39 3.58 16.52
C ASP A 7 -4.87 4.94 16.01
N GLY A 8 -5.00 5.22 14.71
CA GLY A 8 -4.52 6.46 14.09
C GLY A 8 -3.04 6.43 13.69
N GLU A 9 -2.31 5.34 13.93
CA GLU A 9 -0.92 5.20 13.50
C GLU A 9 -0.83 5.20 11.97
N LYS A 10 -0.08 6.16 11.41
CA LYS A 10 0.16 6.26 9.97
C LYS A 10 1.29 5.32 9.57
N MET A 11 1.01 4.39 8.67
CA MET A 11 2.03 3.49 8.14
C MET A 11 2.92 4.22 7.13
N PRO A 12 4.16 3.76 6.89
CA PRO A 12 5.04 4.36 5.91
C PRO A 12 4.36 4.49 4.54
N ALA A 13 4.37 5.68 3.93
CA ALA A 13 3.74 5.89 2.64
C ALA A 13 4.54 5.22 1.52
N LEU A 14 3.89 4.53 0.60
CA LEU A 14 4.55 3.92 -0.57
C LEU A 14 4.38 4.81 -1.80
N LEU A 15 5.49 5.27 -2.38
CA LEU A 15 5.53 6.04 -3.63
C LEU A 15 6.20 5.23 -4.74
N ILE A 16 5.57 5.21 -5.91
CA ILE A 16 6.09 4.52 -7.11
C ILE A 16 6.41 5.56 -8.17
N PHE A 17 7.68 5.65 -8.57
CA PHE A 17 8.10 6.46 -9.70
C PHE A 17 8.06 5.65 -10.99
N GLN A 18 7.51 6.26 -12.04
CA GLN A 18 7.56 5.69 -13.38
C GLN A 18 8.89 6.05 -14.04
N GLU A 19 9.75 5.06 -14.23
CA GLU A 19 11.10 5.26 -14.75
C GLU A 19 11.38 4.32 -15.92
N LYS A 20 11.96 4.84 -17.00
CA LYS A 20 12.20 4.07 -18.23
C LYS A 20 13.06 2.83 -18.01
N ASN A 21 14.07 2.94 -17.14
CA ASN A 21 14.94 1.85 -16.74
C ASN A 21 14.41 1.04 -15.53
N GLY A 22 13.26 1.45 -14.96
CA GLY A 22 12.66 0.84 -13.78
C GLY A 22 13.42 1.09 -12.47
N GLN A 23 14.42 1.96 -12.46
CA GLN A 23 15.26 2.25 -11.30
C GLN A 23 15.09 3.70 -10.83
N ILE A 24 15.19 3.91 -9.52
CA ILE A 24 15.11 5.24 -8.93
C ILE A 24 16.33 6.05 -9.42
N PRO A 25 16.14 7.21 -10.06
CA PRO A 25 17.25 8.04 -10.50
C PRO A 25 18.15 8.45 -9.32
N ASN A 26 19.46 8.51 -9.51
CA ASN A 26 20.39 9.00 -8.49
C ASN A 26 20.02 10.42 -8.02
N LEU A 27 19.55 11.26 -8.95
CA LEU A 27 19.06 12.60 -8.67
C LEU A 27 17.91 12.62 -7.65
N VAL A 28 17.00 11.63 -7.69
CA VAL A 28 15.90 11.49 -6.74
C VAL A 28 16.44 11.13 -5.35
N ARG A 29 17.43 10.23 -5.29
CA ARG A 29 18.08 9.85 -4.04
C ARG A 29 18.89 10.98 -3.41
N GLU A 30 19.53 11.81 -4.23
CA GLU A 30 20.44 12.87 -3.80
C GLU A 30 19.72 14.18 -3.48
N ARG A 31 18.61 14.49 -4.15
CA ARG A 31 17.96 15.81 -4.06
C ARG A 31 16.65 15.84 -3.31
N LEU A 32 15.96 14.71 -3.18
CA LEU A 32 14.73 14.68 -2.39
C LEU A 32 15.08 14.44 -0.93
N ASN A 33 14.71 15.38 -0.06
CA ASN A 33 14.61 15.16 1.38
C ASN A 33 13.40 14.25 1.64
N ILE A 34 13.58 12.96 1.35
CA ILE A 34 12.53 11.95 1.50
C ILE A 34 12.32 11.74 3.00
N PRO A 35 11.09 11.95 3.52
CA PRO A 35 10.82 11.68 4.93
C PRO A 35 11.07 10.21 5.26
N GLU A 36 11.54 9.92 6.48
CA GLU A 36 11.87 8.55 6.91
C GLU A 36 10.66 7.58 6.81
N ASN A 37 9.44 8.11 6.94
CA ASN A 37 8.21 7.34 6.80
C ASN A 37 7.73 7.20 5.35
N VAL A 38 8.60 7.35 4.35
CA VAL A 38 8.26 7.20 2.93
C VAL A 38 9.14 6.13 2.29
N ILE A 39 8.50 5.08 1.79
CA ILE A 39 9.14 4.03 1.01
C ILE A 39 9.01 4.39 -0.46
N ILE A 40 10.14 4.52 -1.14
CA ILE A 40 10.19 4.80 -2.57
C ILE A 40 10.56 3.53 -3.34
N LYS A 41 9.79 3.24 -4.37
CA LYS A 41 10.09 2.23 -5.38
C LYS A 41 9.95 2.86 -6.77
N SER A 42 10.47 2.17 -7.78
CA SER A 42 10.35 2.57 -9.17
C SER A 42 10.05 1.36 -10.03
N ASN A 43 9.32 1.56 -11.12
CA ASN A 43 9.18 0.57 -12.17
C ASN A 43 8.81 1.27 -13.50
N LYS A 44 8.66 0.49 -14.58
CA LYS A 44 8.35 1.04 -15.91
C LYS A 44 6.90 1.52 -16.06
N SER A 45 5.98 1.00 -15.24
CA SER A 45 4.54 1.26 -15.39
C SER A 45 4.05 2.44 -14.55
N GLY A 46 4.76 2.81 -13.48
CA GLY A 46 4.31 3.77 -12.47
C GLY A 46 3.23 3.24 -11.52
N TYR A 47 2.72 2.03 -11.77
CA TYR A 47 1.67 1.42 -10.96
C TYR A 47 2.24 0.43 -9.94
N ILE A 48 1.52 0.24 -8.84
CA ILE A 48 1.85 -0.80 -7.86
C ILE A 48 1.62 -2.17 -8.49
N SER A 49 2.68 -2.97 -8.60
CA SER A 49 2.58 -4.39 -8.97
C SER A 49 2.35 -5.25 -7.74
N ASP A 50 1.87 -6.49 -7.96
CA ASP A 50 1.66 -7.47 -6.89
C ASP A 50 2.94 -7.72 -6.08
N GLN A 51 4.09 -7.83 -6.73
CA GLN A 51 5.36 -8.02 -6.04
C GLN A 51 5.68 -6.83 -5.13
N ILE A 52 5.55 -5.60 -5.64
CA ILE A 52 5.82 -4.39 -4.87
C ILE A 52 4.87 -4.29 -3.67
N LEU A 53 3.59 -4.63 -3.87
CA LEU A 53 2.60 -4.62 -2.80
C LEU A 53 2.92 -5.69 -1.75
N ASN A 54 3.23 -6.93 -2.16
CA ASN A 54 3.63 -7.99 -1.23
C ASN A 54 4.86 -7.59 -0.39
N ASP A 55 5.90 -7.05 -1.02
CA ASP A 55 7.10 -6.59 -0.30
C ASP A 55 6.77 -5.48 0.71
N TYR A 56 5.89 -4.57 0.32
CA TYR A 56 5.42 -3.51 1.21
C TYR A 56 4.62 -4.06 2.40
N LEU A 57 3.66 -4.96 2.17
CA LEU A 57 2.86 -5.55 3.24
C LEU A 57 3.71 -6.31 4.25
N ARG A 58 4.74 -7.04 3.79
CA ARG A 58 5.69 -7.72 4.69
C ARG A 58 6.54 -6.76 5.52
N THR A 59 6.67 -5.51 5.08
CA THR A 59 7.41 -4.47 5.83
C THR A 59 6.54 -3.86 6.93
N ILE A 60 5.23 -3.68 6.67
CA ILE A 60 4.36 -2.90 7.55
C ILE A 60 3.41 -3.73 8.42
N LEU A 61 3.06 -4.94 8.00
CA LEU A 61 2.16 -5.81 8.75
C LEU A 61 2.95 -6.63 9.77
N ARG A 62 2.30 -6.90 10.88
CA ARG A 62 2.79 -7.81 11.93
C ARG A 62 2.01 -9.10 11.81
N ARG A 63 2.60 -10.23 12.23
CA ARG A 63 1.89 -11.51 12.35
C ARG A 63 0.93 -11.47 13.53
N GLU A 64 -0.20 -10.81 13.32
CA GLU A 64 -1.27 -10.57 14.28
C GLU A 64 -2.59 -10.59 13.50
N ASN A 65 -3.69 -10.90 14.18
CA ASN A 65 -5.05 -10.85 13.61
C ASN A 65 -5.42 -9.42 13.15
N GLN A 66 -5.00 -9.04 11.94
CA GLN A 66 -5.16 -7.71 11.36
C GLN A 66 -6.20 -7.72 10.25
N LEU A 67 -7.04 -6.69 10.18
CA LEU A 67 -8.02 -6.51 9.11
C LEU A 67 -7.54 -5.43 8.13
N LEU A 68 -7.29 -5.81 6.88
CA LEU A 68 -6.97 -4.90 5.79
C LEU A 68 -8.21 -4.59 4.96
N ILE A 69 -8.49 -3.31 4.77
CA ILE A 69 -9.61 -2.83 3.96
C ILE A 69 -9.03 -2.09 2.75
N TYR A 70 -9.33 -2.60 1.55
CA TYR A 70 -8.85 -2.04 0.28
C TYR A 70 -9.97 -1.43 -0.55
N ASP A 71 -9.61 -0.49 -1.42
CA ASP A 71 -10.45 -0.12 -2.55
C ASP A 71 -10.47 -1.22 -3.65
N GLN A 72 -11.17 -0.95 -4.75
CA GLN A 72 -11.34 -1.88 -5.87
C GLN A 72 -10.13 -2.01 -6.81
N ALA A 73 -8.95 -1.47 -6.48
CA ALA A 73 -7.80 -1.55 -7.39
C ALA A 73 -7.45 -3.01 -7.74
N GLY A 74 -7.07 -3.25 -9.00
CA GLY A 74 -6.83 -4.60 -9.52
C GLY A 74 -5.76 -5.37 -8.75
N SER A 75 -4.66 -4.69 -8.39
CA SER A 75 -3.55 -5.27 -7.62
C SER A 75 -3.96 -5.75 -6.23
N HIS A 76 -5.01 -5.20 -5.61
CA HIS A 76 -5.48 -5.64 -4.29
C HIS A 76 -6.23 -6.98 -4.34
N LYS A 77 -6.70 -7.39 -5.53
CA LYS A 77 -7.61 -8.52 -5.72
C LYS A 77 -6.90 -9.80 -6.18
N THR A 78 -5.61 -9.75 -6.46
CA THR A 78 -4.90 -10.90 -7.01
C THR A 78 -4.70 -12.00 -5.98
N ILE A 79 -4.57 -13.24 -6.45
CA ILE A 79 -4.36 -14.42 -5.61
C ILE A 79 -3.04 -14.30 -4.83
N MET A 80 -2.00 -13.77 -5.46
CA MET A 80 -0.70 -13.54 -4.82
C MET A 80 -0.85 -12.68 -3.55
N ILE A 81 -1.62 -11.59 -3.65
CA ILE A 81 -1.87 -10.69 -2.51
C ILE A 81 -2.79 -11.32 -1.46
N SER A 82 -3.80 -12.08 -1.88
CA SER A 82 -4.62 -12.86 -0.93
C SER A 82 -3.76 -13.82 -0.10
N ASN A 83 -2.85 -14.55 -0.75
CA ASN A 83 -1.97 -15.51 -0.07
C ASN A 83 -0.97 -14.79 0.84
N ALA A 84 -0.35 -13.71 0.36
CA ALA A 84 0.58 -12.92 1.15
C ALA A 84 -0.04 -12.36 2.44
N ILE A 85 -1.30 -11.93 2.38
CA ILE A 85 -2.04 -11.44 3.55
C ILE A 85 -2.38 -12.59 4.50
N SER A 86 -2.81 -13.74 3.96
CA SER A 86 -3.07 -14.94 4.76
C SER A 86 -1.82 -15.45 5.49
N ASP A 87 -0.65 -15.43 4.84
CA ASP A 87 0.64 -15.81 5.44
C ASP A 87 1.08 -14.92 6.62
N LEU A 88 0.46 -13.73 6.72
CA LEU A 88 0.70 -12.74 7.75
C LEU A 88 -0.37 -12.76 8.85
N ASP A 89 -1.23 -13.78 8.88
CA ASP A 89 -2.36 -13.91 9.82
C ASP A 89 -3.36 -12.75 9.74
N ALA A 90 -3.50 -12.17 8.54
CA ALA A 90 -4.36 -11.04 8.29
C ALA A 90 -5.55 -11.42 7.41
N THR A 91 -6.64 -10.67 7.55
CA THR A 91 -7.87 -10.79 6.75
C THR A 91 -7.96 -9.64 5.78
N LYS A 92 -8.36 -9.92 4.54
CA LYS A 92 -8.60 -8.92 3.49
C LYS A 92 -10.09 -8.69 3.26
N ILE A 93 -10.50 -7.43 3.25
CA ILE A 93 -11.81 -6.97 2.75
C ILE A 93 -11.57 -5.99 1.60
N VAL A 94 -12.35 -6.14 0.52
CA VAL A 94 -12.35 -5.21 -0.62
C VAL A 94 -13.68 -4.45 -0.61
N ILE A 95 -13.61 -3.13 -0.53
CA ILE A 95 -14.76 -2.24 -0.58
C ILE A 95 -15.45 -2.40 -1.94
N PRO A 96 -16.78 -2.59 -2.03
CA PRO A 96 -17.49 -2.64 -3.30
C PRO A 96 -17.30 -1.36 -4.15
N GLY A 97 -17.35 -1.51 -5.47
CA GLY A 97 -17.19 -0.37 -6.39
C GLY A 97 -18.23 0.72 -6.13
N GLY A 98 -17.79 1.98 -6.12
CA GLY A 98 -18.66 3.13 -5.84
C GLY A 98 -18.91 3.41 -4.35
N CYS A 99 -18.51 2.52 -3.44
CA CYS A 99 -18.76 2.66 -2.00
C CYS A 99 -17.63 3.36 -1.22
N THR A 100 -16.51 3.71 -1.87
CA THR A 100 -15.37 4.37 -1.19
C THR A 100 -15.79 5.66 -0.50
N LYS A 101 -16.64 6.49 -1.15
CA LYS A 101 -17.15 7.74 -0.55
C LYS A 101 -18.02 7.50 0.68
N SER A 102 -18.85 6.45 0.66
CA SER A 102 -19.77 6.13 1.76
C SER A 102 -19.02 5.75 3.04
N ILE A 103 -17.87 5.08 2.90
CA ILE A 103 -17.01 4.71 4.03
C ILE A 103 -16.23 5.92 4.56
N CYS A 104 -15.65 6.76 3.68
CA CYS A 104 -14.93 7.96 4.11
C CYS A 104 -15.81 8.94 4.92
N ASN A 105 -17.08 9.08 4.56
CA ASN A 105 -18.01 9.94 5.29
C ASN A 105 -18.37 9.43 6.69
N HIS A 106 -18.26 8.12 6.95
CA HIS A 106 -18.48 7.55 8.29
C HIS A 106 -17.23 7.57 9.17
N LEU A 107 -16.03 7.62 8.58
CA LEU A 107 -14.76 7.63 9.30
C LEU A 107 -14.30 9.05 9.71
N THR A 108 -14.99 10.10 9.27
CA THR A 108 -14.67 11.50 9.59
C THR A 108 -15.34 12.02 10.87
N HIS A 109 -16.07 11.15 11.59
CA HIS A 109 -16.71 11.45 12.87
C HIS A 109 -16.02 10.81 14.09
N TRP A 110 -14.76 10.37 13.94
CA TRP A 110 -13.92 9.85 15.03
C TRP A 110 -12.79 10.82 15.35
#